data_AF-A0A371Y0Y3-F1
#
_entry.id   AF-A0A371Y0Y3-F1
#
_cell.length_a   1.000
_cell.length_b   1.000
_cell.length_c   1.000
_cell.angle_alpha   90.00
_cell.angle_beta   90.00
_cell.angle_gamma   90.00
#
_symmetry.space_group_name_H-M   'P 1'
#
loop_
_entity.id
_entity.type
_entity.pdbx_description
1 polymer ?
#
loop_
_entity_poly.entity_id
_entity_poly.type
_entity_poly.pdbx_seq_one_letter_code
_entity_poly.pdbx_strand_id
1 'polypeptide(L)' 'MVVTGTNSGIRRACAAFGARGDQLGLIAHGRVVLEGAVREAERAGAGQVISLKLEHSLGQ' A
#
# COMPACT_ATOMS: atom_id res chain seq x y z
N MET A 1 -3.61 -0.45 10.13
CA MET A 1 -2.84 0.77 9.76
C MET A 1 -3.27 1.24 8.37
N VAL A 2 -3.45 2.54 8.15
CA VAL A 2 -3.74 3.09 6.80
C VAL A 2 -2.53 3.88 6.30
N VAL A 3 -2.02 3.51 5.13
CA VAL A 3 -0.85 4.12 4.50
C VAL A 3 -1.28 4.83 3.22
N THR A 4 -1.12 6.15 3.20
CA THR A 4 -1.35 7.01 2.03
C THR A 4 -0.02 7.58 1.55
N GLY A 5 0.29 7.53 0.26
CA GLY A 5 1.49 8.21 -0.23
C GLY A 5 1.93 7.83 -1.63
N THR A 6 3.16 8.22 -1.96
CA THR A 6 3.85 7.83 -3.20
C THR A 6 4.75 6.63 -2.95
N ASN A 7 5.18 5.98 -4.03
CA ASN A 7 5.77 4.64 -4.04
C ASN A 7 6.80 4.39 -2.91
N SER A 8 7.78 5.28 -2.73
CA SER A 8 8.85 5.08 -1.72
C SER A 8 8.38 5.15 -0.26
N GLY A 9 7.35 5.95 0.05
CA GLY A 9 6.79 6.06 1.40
C GLY A 9 6.00 4.81 1.80
N ILE A 10 5.23 4.28 0.86
CA ILE A 10 4.39 3.10 1.09
C ILE A 10 5.25 1.88 1.38
N ARG A 11 6.32 1.65 0.61
CA ARG A 11 7.22 0.51 0.80
C ARG A 11 7.83 0.43 2.20
N ARG A 12 8.31 1.57 2.73
CA ARG A 12 8.88 1.63 4.09
C ARG A 12 7.86 1.33 5.17
N ALA A 13 6.64 1.84 5.01
CA ALA A 13 5.55 1.53 5.93
C ALA A 13 5.17 0.03 5.87
N CYS A 14 5.06 -0.54 4.67
CA CYS A 14 4.78 -1.97 4.49
C CYS A 14 5.81 -2.86 5.19
N ALA A 15 7.10 -2.55 5.08
CA ALA A 15 8.14 -3.29 5.78
C ALA A 15 8.02 -3.19 7.31
N ALA A 16 7.78 -1.97 7.82
CA ALA A 16 7.74 -1.72 9.26
C ALA A 16 6.50 -2.29 9.96
N PHE A 17 5.33 -2.25 9.31
CA PHE A 17 4.07 -2.72 9.87
C PHE A 17 3.77 -4.18 9.48
N GLY A 18 4.16 -4.60 8.27
CA GLY A 18 4.03 -5.99 7.83
C GLY A 18 4.82 -6.94 8.72
N ALA A 19 6.05 -6.60 9.11
CA ALA A 19 6.88 -7.41 10.01
C ALA A 19 6.25 -7.67 11.40
N ARG A 20 5.24 -6.89 11.79
CA ARG A 20 4.51 -7.05 13.06
C ARG A 20 3.28 -7.94 12.93
N GLY A 21 2.91 -8.35 11.72
CA GLY A 21 1.66 -9.05 11.45
C GLY A 21 0.45 -8.14 11.34
N ASP A 22 0.62 -6.82 11.28
CA ASP A 22 -0.49 -5.86 11.27
C ASP A 22 -1.38 -6.03 10.02
N GLN A 23 -2.65 -5.65 10.15
CA GLN A 23 -3.55 -5.46 9.02
C GLN A 23 -3.32 -4.09 8.37
N LEU A 24 -3.14 -4.05 7.05
CA LEU A 24 -2.75 -2.86 6.29
C LEU A 24 -3.82 -2.46 5.27
N GLY A 25 -4.20 -1.19 5.31
CA GLY A 25 -4.94 -0.50 4.25
C GLY A 25 -3.99 0.38 3.44
N LEU A 26 -3.89 0.16 2.12
CA LEU A 26 -3.01 0.92 1.23
C LEU A 26 -3.83 1.80 0.28
N ILE A 27 -3.50 3.09 0.20
CA ILE A 27 -4.19 4.04 -0.67
C ILE A 27 -3.15 4.82 -1.50
N ALA A 28 -3.21 4.68 -2.82
CA ALA A 28 -2.24 5.32 -3.72
C ALA A 28 -2.83 5.66 -5.09
N HIS A 29 -2.18 6.60 -5.79
CA HIS A 29 -2.42 6.85 -7.22
C HIS A 29 -1.60 5.87 -8.07
N GLY A 30 -2.26 5.23 -9.03
CA GLY A 30 -1.62 4.34 -10.01
C GLY A 30 -1.57 2.88 -9.57
N ARG A 31 -1.98 2.00 -10.49
CA ARG A 31 -2.17 0.56 -10.23
C ARG A 31 -0.87 -0.19 -9.96
N VAL A 32 0.18 0.08 -10.74
CA VAL A 32 1.48 -0.60 -10.64
C VAL A 32 2.14 -0.36 -9.28
N VAL A 33 2.05 0.88 -8.77
CA VAL A 33 2.57 1.25 -7.45
C VAL A 33 1.86 0.47 -6.35
N LEU A 34 0.54 0.42 -6.43
CA LEU A 34 -0.29 -0.25 -5.44
C LEU A 34 -0.03 -1.77 -5.41
N GLU A 35 0.04 -2.41 -6.58
CA GLU A 35 0.34 -3.85 -6.69
C GLU A 35 1.74 -4.20 -6.15
N GLY A 36 2.74 -3.36 -6.44
CA GLY A 36 4.08 -3.53 -5.90
C GLY A 36 4.11 -3.42 -4.37
N ALA A 37 3.36 -2.48 -3.80
CA ALA A 37 3.25 -2.27 -2.37
C ALA A 37 2.51 -3.40 -1.64
N VAL A 38 1.44 -3.95 -2.24
CA VAL A 38 0.72 -5.12 -1.71
C VAL A 38 1.66 -6.32 -1.59
N ARG A 39 2.41 -6.63 -2.65
CA ARG A 39 3.36 -7.76 -2.64
C ARG A 39 4.46 -7.60 -1.59
N GLU A 40 4.91 -6.36 -1.35
CA GLU A 40 5.89 -6.10 -0.29
C GLU A 40 5.32 -6.24 1.12
N ALA A 41 4.09 -5.76 1.35
CA ALA A 41 3.40 -5.94 2.62
C ALA A 41 3.19 -7.42 2.96
N GLU A 42 2.73 -8.21 1.98
CA GLU A 42 2.54 -9.67 2.14
C GLU A 42 3.87 -10.36 2.42
N ARG A 43 4.93 -10.06 1.66
CA ARG A 43 6.28 -10.62 1.89
C ARG A 43 6.86 -10.21 3.25
N ALA A 44 6.51 -9.04 3.75
CA ALA A 44 6.92 -8.58 5.07
C ALA A 44 6.16 -9.28 6.21
N GLY A 45 5.08 -10.00 5.94
CA GLY A 45 4.32 -10.77 6.93
C GLY A 45 3.03 -10.11 7.40
N ALA A 46 2.49 -9.13 6.67
CA ALA A 46 1.22 -8.52 7.01
C ALA A 46 0.09 -9.56 7.14
N GLY A 47 -0.73 -9.47 8.18
CA GLY A 47 -1.81 -10.42 8.43
C GLY A 47 -2.96 -10.30 7.43
N GLN A 48 -3.21 -9.09 6.92
CA GLN A 48 -4.15 -8.83 5.82
C GLN A 48 -3.76 -7.53 5.11
N VAL A 49 -3.98 -7.47 3.80
CA VAL A 49 -3.79 -6.26 3.00
C VAL A 49 -5.06 -5.94 2.21
N ILE A 50 -5.57 -4.73 2.38
CA ILE A 50 -6.65 -4.16 1.56
C ILE A 50 -6.07 -2.96 0.83
N SER A 51 -6.33 -2.83 -0.47
CA SER A 51 -5.78 -1.75 -1.28
C SER A 51 -6.87 -0.99 -2.02
N LEU A 52 -6.81 0.34 -2.01
CA LEU A 52 -7.71 1.23 -2.72
C LEU A 52 -6.91 2.12 -3.67
N LYS A 53 -7.22 2.03 -4.96
CA LYS A 53 -6.62 2.89 -5.99
C LYS A 53 -7.37 4.21 -6.01
N LEU A 54 -6.65 5.32 -5.90
CA LEU A 54 -7.19 6.65 -6.20
C LEU A 54 -7.08 6.93 -7.69
N GLU A 55 -8.22 7.19 -8.31
CA GLU A 55 -8.31 7.71 -9.67
C GLU A 55 -8.65 9.20 -9.59
N HIS A 56 -7.91 10.01 -10.33
CA HIS A 56 -8.21 11.44 -10.47
C HIS A 56 -8.61 11.69 -11.93
N SER A 57 -9.90 11.83 -12.17
CA SER A 57 -10.41 12.32 -13.46
C SER A 57 -10.29 13.84 -13.43
N LEU A 58 -9.26 14.40 -14.06
CA LEU A 58 -9.34 15.80 -14.48
C LEU A 58 -10.38 15.83 -15.58
N GLY A 59 -11.56 16.38 -15.27
CA GLY A 59 -12.59 16.63 -16.28
C GLY A 59 -11.98 17.36 -17.47
N GLN A 60 -12.10 16.75 -18.65
CA GLN A 60 -12.00 17.38 -19.96
C GLN A 60 -13.41 17.41 -20.52
#